data_AF-A3XAT4-F1
#
_entry.id   AF-A3XAT4-F1
#
_cell.length_a   1.000
_cell.length_b   1.000
_cell.length_c   1.000
_cell.angle_alpha   90.00
_cell.angle_beta   90.00
_cell.angle_gamma   90.00
#
_symmetry.space_group_name_H-M   'P 1'
#
loop_
_entity.id
_entity.type
_entity.pdbx_description
1 polymer ?
#
loop_
_entity_poly.entity_id
_entity_poly.type
_entity_poly.pdbx_seq_one_letter_code
_entity_poly.pdbx_strand_id
1 'polypeptide(L)'
;MIDLRSFSNLWYWIALAVLWSTLSHRILGVPFDMVARARKYGGQPAQDLEDLVRINVNRMMFVVRSAGVWLLGFACFVLSVLATLGFVLSVETAQAVFLLVFPLSLVVLINLKTAQKVIQQEAQDEELYKMMITCRLQIQLLGMLCIFVTALWGMLQNLNIGPLGG
;
A
#
# COMPACT_ATOMS: atom_id res chain seq x y z
N MET A 1 -8.87 25.86 -19.68
CA MET A 1 -9.22 25.62 -18.27
C MET A 1 -8.96 24.15 -18.02
N ILE A 2 -7.97 23.79 -17.19
CA ILE A 2 -7.72 22.39 -16.83
C ILE A 2 -8.85 22.00 -15.88
N ASP A 3 -9.73 21.08 -16.29
CA ASP A 3 -10.72 20.49 -15.40
C ASP A 3 -9.99 19.81 -14.25
N LEU A 4 -9.98 20.47 -13.08
CA LEU A 4 -9.42 20.01 -11.81
C LEU A 4 -10.34 18.98 -11.12
N ARG A 5 -11.29 18.39 -11.87
CA ARG A 5 -12.14 17.28 -11.45
C ARG A 5 -11.27 16.05 -11.31
N SER A 6 -10.63 15.94 -10.15
CA SER A 6 -9.61 14.96 -9.86
C SER A 6 -10.15 13.54 -10.02
N PHE A 7 -11.41 13.30 -9.66
CA PHE A 7 -12.06 11.98 -9.80
C PHE A 7 -12.63 11.69 -11.20
N SER A 8 -12.97 12.72 -11.97
CA SER A 8 -13.44 12.56 -13.36
C SER A 8 -12.28 12.45 -14.36
N ASN A 9 -11.09 12.91 -13.99
CA ASN A 9 -9.93 12.90 -14.84
C ASN A 9 -9.17 11.56 -14.73
N LEU A 10 -8.81 11.01 -15.90
CA LEU A 10 -8.23 9.68 -16.08
C LEU A 10 -6.87 9.52 -15.37
N TRP A 11 -6.17 10.63 -15.08
CA TRP A 11 -4.92 10.61 -14.32
C TRP A 11 -5.03 9.87 -12.99
N TYR A 12 -6.14 10.08 -12.26
CA TYR A 12 -6.33 9.53 -10.93
C TYR A 12 -6.42 8.02 -10.98
N TRP A 13 -7.20 7.51 -11.93
CA TRP A 13 -7.41 6.08 -12.13
C TRP A 13 -6.16 5.38 -12.66
N ILE A 14 -5.39 6.03 -13.54
CA ILE A 14 -4.06 5.52 -13.93
C ILE A 14 -3.15 5.43 -12.70
N ALA A 15 -3.04 6.52 -11.91
CA ALA A 15 -2.19 6.55 -10.73
C ALA A 15 -2.58 5.44 -9.74
N LEU A 16 -3.88 5.30 -9.47
CA LEU A 16 -4.43 4.25 -8.62
C LEU A 16 -4.06 2.85 -9.14
N ALA A 17 -4.27 2.59 -10.44
CA ALA A 17 -3.97 1.29 -11.04
C ALA A 17 -2.46 0.95 -11.00
N VAL A 18 -1.60 1.91 -11.33
CA VAL A 18 -0.14 1.74 -11.31
C VAL A 18 0.36 1.52 -9.88
N LEU A 19 -0.14 2.29 -8.91
CA LEU A 19 0.20 2.13 -7.50
C LEU A 19 -0.18 0.74 -7.00
N TRP A 20 -1.42 0.31 -7.21
CA TRP A 20 -1.89 -0.99 -6.74
C TRP A 20 -1.23 -2.17 -7.45
N SER A 21 -0.91 -2.04 -8.74
CA SER A 21 -0.12 -3.03 -9.48
C SER A 21 1.27 -3.21 -8.86
N THR A 22 1.94 -2.09 -8.54
CA THR A 22 3.28 -2.11 -7.95
C THR A 22 3.28 -2.73 -6.55
N LEU A 23 2.34 -2.32 -5.69
CA LEU A 23 2.24 -2.82 -4.31
C LEU A 23 1.83 -4.30 -4.24
N SER A 24 1.03 -4.79 -5.18
CA SER A 24 0.55 -6.18 -5.18
C SER A 24 1.60 -7.17 -5.66
N HIS A 25 2.61 -6.72 -6.40
CA HIS A 25 3.66 -7.58 -6.96
C HIS A 25 4.79 -7.87 -5.96
N ARG A 26 5.11 -6.93 -5.07
CA ARG A 26 6.25 -7.02 -4.15
C ARG A 26 5.80 -7.03 -2.69
N ILE A 27 6.09 -8.12 -1.99
CA ILE A 27 5.70 -8.33 -0.60
C ILE A 27 6.97 -8.49 0.21
N LEU A 28 7.12 -7.72 1.28
CA LEU A 28 8.40 -7.60 2.00
C LEU A 28 9.57 -7.24 1.07
N GLY A 29 9.30 -6.53 -0.04
CA GLY A 29 10.31 -6.20 -1.05
C GLY A 29 10.64 -7.33 -2.04
N VAL A 30 10.06 -8.51 -1.89
CA VAL A 30 10.33 -9.70 -2.71
C VAL A 30 9.18 -9.97 -3.69
N PRO A 31 9.46 -10.34 -4.96
CA PRO A 31 8.45 -10.77 -5.91
C PRO A 31 7.67 -12.01 -5.41
N PHE A 32 6.33 -11.93 -5.37
CA PHE A 32 5.53 -13.01 -4.78
C PHE A 32 5.57 -14.33 -5.58
N ASP A 33 5.88 -14.28 -6.87
CA ASP A 33 6.05 -15.47 -7.72
C ASP A 33 7.17 -16.39 -7.22
N MET A 34 8.16 -15.84 -6.49
CA MET A 34 9.22 -16.63 -5.86
C MET A 34 8.68 -17.57 -4.79
N VAL A 35 7.63 -17.19 -4.06
CA VAL A 35 7.02 -18.02 -3.00
C VAL A 35 6.46 -19.32 -3.58
N ALA A 36 5.77 -19.23 -4.72
CA ALA A 36 5.22 -20.41 -5.39
C ALA A 36 6.34 -21.33 -5.91
N ARG A 37 7.44 -20.76 -6.44
CA ARG A 37 8.59 -21.54 -6.91
C ARG A 37 9.33 -22.21 -5.75
N ALA A 38 9.61 -21.47 -4.69
CA ALA A 38 10.27 -21.97 -3.49
C ALA A 38 9.51 -23.15 -2.87
N ARG A 39 8.18 -23.00 -2.71
CA ARG A 39 7.33 -24.05 -2.14
C ARG A 39 7.21 -25.29 -3.04
N LYS A 40 7.23 -25.12 -4.36
CA LYS A 40 7.09 -26.24 -5.32
C LYS A 40 8.39 -27.01 -5.53
N TYR A 41 9.51 -26.31 -5.69
CA TYR A 41 10.77 -26.90 -6.13
C TYR A 41 11.76 -27.11 -4.97
N GLY A 42 11.62 -26.41 -3.84
CA GLY A 42 12.56 -26.47 -2.74
C GLY A 42 13.98 -26.08 -3.14
N GLY A 43 14.98 -26.53 -2.38
CA GLY A 43 16.40 -26.40 -2.73
C GLY A 43 16.84 -24.95 -2.96
N GLN A 44 17.50 -24.70 -4.10
CA GLN A 44 18.03 -23.38 -4.45
C GLN A 44 16.95 -22.28 -4.51
N PRO A 45 15.80 -22.46 -5.19
CA PRO A 45 14.69 -21.50 -5.14
C PRO A 45 14.19 -21.11 -3.73
N ALA A 46 14.25 -22.03 -2.77
CA ALA A 46 13.87 -21.75 -1.39
C ALA A 46 14.92 -20.90 -0.68
N GLN A 47 16.20 -21.27 -0.83
CA GLN A 47 17.32 -20.50 -0.28
C GLN A 47 17.37 -19.07 -0.84
N ASP A 48 17.21 -18.91 -2.16
CA ASP A 48 17.19 -17.59 -2.81
C ASP A 48 16.05 -16.70 -2.26
N LEU A 49 14.89 -17.29 -1.99
CA LEU A 49 13.76 -16.57 -1.40
C LEU A 49 14.06 -16.16 0.03
N GLU A 50 14.56 -17.07 0.87
CA GLU A 50 14.90 -16.78 2.26
C GLU A 50 15.96 -15.68 2.36
N ASP A 51 17.01 -15.75 1.55
CA ASP A 51 18.07 -14.74 1.52
C ASP A 51 17.53 -13.38 1.09
N LEU A 52 16.70 -13.32 0.04
CA LEU A 52 16.08 -12.07 -0.38
C LEU A 52 15.14 -11.48 0.68
N VAL A 53 14.34 -12.32 1.34
CA VAL A 53 13.49 -11.85 2.44
C VAL A 53 14.35 -11.32 3.57
N ARG A 54 15.38 -12.06 3.99
CA ARG A 54 16.32 -11.64 5.05
C ARG A 54 16.94 -10.28 4.73
N ILE A 55 17.46 -10.09 3.52
CA ILE A 55 18.08 -8.83 3.09
C ILE A 55 17.06 -7.67 3.14
N ASN A 56 15.87 -7.86 2.57
CA ASN A 56 14.85 -6.81 2.53
C ASN A 56 14.32 -6.46 3.92
N VAL A 57 14.03 -7.48 4.74
CA VAL A 57 13.54 -7.30 6.11
C VAL A 57 14.57 -6.59 6.97
N ASN A 58 15.85 -6.96 6.89
CA ASN A 58 16.93 -6.26 7.58
C ASN A 58 17.03 -4.79 7.15
N ARG A 59 16.92 -4.51 5.85
CA ARG A 59 16.92 -3.14 5.32
C ARG A 59 15.72 -2.32 5.81
N MET A 60 14.52 -2.91 5.83
CA MET A 60 13.31 -2.26 6.34
C MET A 60 13.47 -1.92 7.83
N MET A 61 13.95 -2.88 8.63
CA MET A 61 14.16 -2.66 10.06
C MET A 61 15.27 -1.66 10.35
N PHE A 62 16.33 -1.62 9.54
CA PHE A 62 17.37 -0.60 9.66
C PHE A 62 16.80 0.82 9.49
N VAL A 63 15.97 1.04 8.47
CA VAL A 63 15.32 2.34 8.22
C VAL A 63 14.38 2.70 9.38
N VAL A 64 13.56 1.75 9.85
CA VAL A 64 12.62 2.01 10.96
C VAL A 64 13.35 2.28 12.27
N ARG A 65 14.43 1.56 12.57
CA ARG A 65 15.21 1.82 13.80
C ARG A 65 15.92 3.17 13.77
N SER A 66 16.38 3.61 12.59
CA SER A 66 17.15 4.84 12.45
C SER A 66 16.26 6.08 12.34
N ALA A 67 15.13 5.98 11.61
CA ALA A 67 14.29 7.12 11.24
C ALA A 67 12.80 6.90 11.47
N GLY A 68 12.38 5.77 12.08
CA GLY A 68 10.97 5.37 12.14
C GLY A 68 10.07 6.38 12.85
N VAL A 69 10.52 6.97 13.96
CA VAL A 69 9.73 8.00 14.69
C VAL A 69 9.54 9.25 13.84
N TRP A 70 10.61 9.72 13.17
CA TRP A 70 10.55 10.87 12.27
C TRP A 70 9.67 10.60 11.05
N LEU A 71 9.80 9.44 10.44
CA LEU A 71 8.98 9.01 9.29
C LEU A 71 7.50 8.90 9.68
N LEU A 72 7.20 8.34 10.86
CA LEU A 72 5.84 8.23 11.36
C LEU A 72 5.24 9.62 11.62
N GLY A 73 5.96 10.50 12.32
CA GLY A 73 5.53 11.86 12.59
C GLY A 73 5.25 12.64 11.30
N PHE A 74 6.16 12.55 10.33
CA PHE A 74 5.99 13.19 9.03
C PHE A 74 4.80 12.60 8.24
N ALA A 75 4.65 11.27 8.21
CA ALA A 75 3.53 10.62 7.54
C ALA A 75 2.18 11.02 8.16
N CYS A 76 2.08 11.01 9.49
CA CYS A 76 0.89 11.47 10.21
C CYS A 76 0.59 12.94 9.91
N PHE A 77 1.61 13.81 9.94
CA PHE A 77 1.45 15.23 9.61
C PHE A 77 0.91 15.43 8.19
N VAL A 78 1.51 14.79 7.18
CA VAL A 78 1.07 14.88 5.78
C VAL A 78 -0.35 14.37 5.62
N LEU A 79 -0.68 13.21 6.21
CA LEU A 79 -2.04 12.66 6.17
C LEU A 79 -3.06 13.56 6.85
N SER A 80 -2.72 14.16 8.00
CA SER A 80 -3.58 15.12 8.69
C SER A 80 -3.82 16.37 7.85
N VAL A 81 -2.77 16.95 7.26
CA VAL A 81 -2.91 18.12 6.37
C VAL A 81 -3.81 17.77 5.19
N LEU A 82 -3.58 16.64 4.52
CA LEU A 82 -4.42 16.19 3.40
C LEU A 82 -5.86 15.93 3.82
N ALA A 83 -6.08 15.37 5.01
CA ALA A 83 -7.42 15.13 5.54
C ALA A 83 -8.15 16.45 5.84
N THR A 84 -7.48 17.42 6.46
CA THR A 84 -8.07 18.73 6.74
C THR A 84 -8.37 19.47 5.44
N LEU A 85 -7.41 19.56 4.52
CA LEU A 85 -7.63 20.21 3.21
C LEU A 85 -8.75 19.51 2.43
N GLY A 86 -8.74 18.18 2.40
CA GLY A 86 -9.69 17.40 1.61
C GLY A 86 -11.10 17.43 2.17
N PHE A 87 -11.29 17.13 3.45
CA PHE A 87 -12.61 16.88 4.02
C PHE A 87 -13.18 18.06 4.83
N VAL A 88 -12.33 18.94 5.39
CA VAL A 88 -12.80 20.13 6.12
C VAL A 88 -12.93 21.32 5.18
N LEU A 89 -11.93 21.54 4.31
CA LEU A 89 -11.92 22.65 3.34
C LEU A 89 -12.48 22.25 1.97
N SER A 90 -12.95 21.00 1.82
CA SER A 90 -13.57 20.49 0.60
C SER A 90 -12.71 20.60 -0.66
N VAL A 91 -11.38 20.55 -0.52
CA VAL A 91 -10.46 20.60 -1.67
C VAL A 91 -10.41 19.23 -2.35
N GLU A 92 -11.03 19.10 -3.53
CA GLU A 92 -11.17 17.83 -4.25
C GLU A 92 -9.83 17.13 -4.53
N THR A 93 -8.81 17.87 -4.99
CA THR A 93 -7.48 17.30 -5.27
C THR A 93 -6.83 16.76 -3.99
N ALA A 94 -7.05 17.39 -2.84
CA ALA A 94 -6.53 16.89 -1.57
C ALA A 94 -7.25 15.62 -1.11
N GLN A 95 -8.57 15.49 -1.36
CA GLN A 95 -9.32 14.24 -1.13
C GLN A 95 -8.76 13.11 -2.00
N ALA A 96 -8.54 13.38 -3.29
CA ALA A 96 -7.99 12.41 -4.22
C ALA A 96 -6.59 11.93 -3.76
N VAL A 97 -5.69 12.86 -3.46
CA VAL A 97 -4.34 12.51 -2.97
C VAL A 97 -4.41 11.77 -1.63
N PHE A 98 -5.31 12.17 -0.71
CA PHE A 98 -5.51 11.45 0.54
C PHE A 98 -5.93 9.99 0.30
N LEU A 99 -6.91 9.76 -0.57
CA LEU A 99 -7.39 8.42 -0.92
C LEU A 99 -6.33 7.56 -1.62
N LEU A 100 -5.33 8.18 -2.27
CA LEU A 100 -4.15 7.47 -2.78
C LEU A 100 -3.15 7.17 -1.67
N VAL A 101 -2.75 8.15 -0.87
CA VAL A 101 -1.62 8.04 0.06
C VAL A 101 -1.97 7.31 1.35
N PHE A 102 -3.19 7.48 1.86
CA PHE A 102 -3.65 6.82 3.08
C PHE A 102 -3.50 5.29 3.02
N PRO A 103 -4.00 4.58 2.00
CA PRO A 103 -3.82 3.13 1.94
C PRO A 103 -2.37 2.70 1.76
N LEU A 104 -1.52 3.50 1.11
CA LEU A 104 -0.09 3.22 1.03
C LEU A 104 0.54 3.16 2.43
N SER A 105 0.14 4.08 3.32
CA SER A 105 0.64 4.08 4.70
C SER A 105 0.27 2.79 5.44
N LEU A 106 -0.94 2.26 5.20
CA LEU A 106 -1.39 1.00 5.78
C LEU A 106 -0.64 -0.21 5.19
N VAL A 107 -0.38 -0.22 3.88
CA VAL A 107 0.44 -1.27 3.23
C VAL A 107 1.86 -1.29 3.80
N VAL A 108 2.47 -0.11 4.02
CA VAL A 108 3.79 -0.02 4.68
C VAL A 108 3.73 -0.62 6.08
N LEU A 109 2.71 -0.28 6.88
CA LEU A 109 2.54 -0.83 8.23
C LEU A 109 2.35 -2.35 8.23
N ILE A 110 1.56 -2.89 7.30
CA ILE A 110 1.36 -4.34 7.15
C ILE A 110 2.71 -5.03 6.84
N ASN A 111 3.47 -4.51 5.88
CA ASN A 111 4.78 -5.05 5.55
C ASN A 111 5.76 -4.97 6.72
N LEU A 112 5.79 -3.85 7.46
CA LEU A 112 6.67 -3.69 8.62
C LEU A 112 6.32 -4.66 9.75
N LYS A 113 5.02 -4.83 10.05
CA LYS A 113 4.58 -5.79 11.06
C LYS A 113 4.95 -7.22 10.68
N THR A 114 4.75 -7.59 9.42
CA THR A 114 5.14 -8.92 8.92
C THR A 114 6.67 -9.09 8.95
N ALA A 115 7.45 -8.08 8.53
CA ALA A 115 8.92 -8.10 8.58
C ALA A 115 9.44 -8.31 10.01
N GLN A 116 8.86 -7.59 10.97
CA GLN A 116 9.20 -7.73 12.38
C GLN A 116 8.85 -9.14 12.90
N LYS A 117 7.68 -9.68 12.51
CA LYS A 117 7.26 -11.04 12.88
C LYS A 117 8.21 -12.10 12.32
N VAL A 118 8.64 -11.96 11.06
CA VAL A 118 9.61 -12.86 10.41
C VAL A 118 10.93 -12.90 11.19
N ILE A 119 11.46 -11.75 11.63
CA ILE A 119 12.67 -11.72 12.47
C ILE A 119 12.43 -12.36 13.83
N GLN A 120 11.33 -11.99 14.50
CA GLN A 120 11.07 -12.43 15.88
C GLN A 120 10.83 -13.93 15.99
N GLN A 121 10.25 -14.54 14.96
CA GLN A 121 9.93 -15.97 14.93
C GLN A 121 11.00 -16.79 14.20
N GLU A 122 12.05 -16.12 13.71
CA GLU A 122 13.08 -16.73 12.83
C GLU A 122 12.43 -17.57 11.71
N ALA A 123 11.34 -17.05 11.14
CA ALA A 123 10.45 -17.82 10.30
C ALA A 123 11.17 -18.33 9.04
N GLN A 124 11.13 -19.64 8.85
CA GLN A 124 11.76 -20.36 7.74
C GLN A 124 10.76 -21.23 7.01
N ASP A 125 11.11 -21.63 5.79
CA ASP A 125 10.36 -22.58 4.97
C ASP A 125 8.84 -22.27 4.93
N GLU A 126 8.03 -23.24 5.36
CA GLU A 126 6.57 -23.21 5.28
C GLU A 126 5.94 -22.14 6.19
N GLU A 127 6.59 -21.79 7.30
CA GLU A 127 6.12 -20.70 8.16
C GLU A 127 6.30 -19.34 7.46
N LEU A 128 7.47 -19.13 6.85
CA LEU A 128 7.75 -17.95 6.05
C LEU A 128 6.75 -17.80 4.89
N TYR A 129 6.48 -18.88 4.15
CA TYR A 129 5.53 -18.87 3.05
C TYR A 129 4.13 -18.50 3.50
N LYS A 130 3.66 -19.07 4.62
CA LYS A 130 2.36 -18.73 5.21
C LYS A 130 2.28 -17.25 5.57
N MET A 131 3.31 -16.69 6.21
CA MET A 131 3.33 -15.27 6.55
C MET A 131 3.26 -14.37 5.31
N MET A 132 4.03 -14.69 4.27
CA MET A 132 4.01 -13.93 3.01
C MET A 132 2.67 -14.01 2.30
N ILE A 133 2.02 -15.19 2.29
CA ILE A 133 0.69 -15.38 1.73
C ILE A 133 -0.35 -14.57 2.51
N THR A 134 -0.33 -14.63 3.85
CA THR A 134 -1.24 -13.83 4.69
C THR A 134 -1.03 -12.34 4.47
N CYS A 135 0.22 -11.88 4.40
CA CYS A 135 0.57 -10.49 4.11
C CYS A 135 0.01 -10.05 2.74
N ARG A 136 0.11 -10.92 1.71
CA ARG A 136 -0.48 -10.66 0.39
C ARG A 136 -1.97 -10.47 0.45
N LEU A 137 -2.66 -11.39 1.12
CA LEU A 137 -4.11 -11.37 1.23
C LEU A 137 -4.58 -10.10 1.94
N GLN A 138 -3.90 -9.68 3.01
CA GLN A 138 -4.19 -8.43 3.70
C GLN A 138 -4.04 -7.21 2.78
N ILE A 139 -2.97 -7.14 1.99
CA ILE A 139 -2.73 -6.04 1.04
C ILE A 139 -3.77 -6.04 -0.09
N GLN A 140 -4.13 -7.22 -0.62
CA GLN A 140 -5.13 -7.33 -1.67
C GLN A 140 -6.53 -6.94 -1.19
N LEU A 141 -6.95 -7.42 -0.02
CA LEU A 141 -8.22 -7.05 0.59
C LEU A 141 -8.29 -5.55 0.86
N LEU A 142 -7.21 -4.96 1.36
CA LEU A 142 -7.09 -3.52 1.53
C LEU A 142 -7.22 -2.81 0.18
N GLY A 143 -6.57 -3.30 -0.88
CA GLY A 143 -6.67 -2.73 -2.22
C GLY A 143 -8.07 -2.77 -2.81
N MET A 144 -8.75 -3.90 -2.71
CA MET A 144 -10.14 -4.03 -3.13
C MET A 144 -11.03 -3.04 -2.37
N LEU A 145 -10.88 -2.96 -1.05
CA LEU A 145 -11.64 -2.02 -0.21
C LEU A 145 -11.36 -0.57 -0.60
N CYS A 146 -10.11 -0.21 -0.83
CA CYS A 146 -9.72 1.16 -1.18
C CYS A 146 -10.21 1.56 -2.56
N ILE A 147 -10.08 0.70 -3.57
CA ILE A 147 -10.62 0.96 -4.92
C ILE A 147 -12.14 1.13 -4.84
N PHE A 148 -12.82 0.27 -4.08
CA PHE A 148 -14.26 0.37 -3.88
C PHE A 148 -14.70 1.68 -3.21
N VAL A 149 -14.10 2.02 -2.06
CA VAL A 149 -14.39 3.27 -1.33
C VAL A 149 -14.11 4.50 -2.21
N THR A 150 -13.01 4.46 -2.95
CA THR A 150 -12.61 5.53 -3.86
C THR A 150 -13.60 5.70 -5.01
N ALA A 151 -14.07 4.59 -5.61
CA ALA A 151 -15.07 4.63 -6.66
C ALA A 151 -16.41 5.17 -6.15
N LEU A 152 -16.86 4.73 -4.97
CA LEU A 152 -18.06 5.27 -4.34
C LEU A 152 -17.93 6.77 -4.06
N TRP A 153 -16.80 7.20 -3.50
CA TRP A 153 -16.55 8.62 -3.21
C TRP A 153 -16.52 9.47 -4.48
N GLY A 154 -15.81 9.01 -5.52
CA GLY A 154 -15.74 9.69 -6.81
C GLY A 154 -17.12 9.82 -7.47
N MET A 155 -17.96 8.78 -7.38
CA MET A 155 -19.35 8.85 -7.87
C MET A 155 -20.20 9.82 -7.06
N LEU A 156 -20.12 9.81 -5.72
CA LEU A 156 -20.84 10.76 -4.87
C LEU A 156 -20.47 12.20 -5.19
N GLN A 157 -19.18 12.49 -5.37
CA GLN A 157 -18.73 13.82 -5.76
C GLN A 157 -19.20 14.20 -7.16
N ASN A 158 -19.18 13.28 -8.13
CA ASN A 158 -19.74 13.54 -9.46
C ASN A 158 -21.26 13.82 -9.41
N LEU A 159 -22.02 13.14 -8.54
CA LEU A 159 -23.47 13.30 -8.40
C LEU A 159 -23.87 14.61 -7.70
N ASN A 160 -23.12 15.03 -6.68
CA ASN A 160 -23.34 16.33 -6.01
C ASN A 160 -23.12 17.53 -6.97
N ILE A 161 -22.39 17.32 -8.08
CA ILE A 161 -22.09 18.31 -9.12
C ILE A 161 -22.99 18.10 -10.36
N GLY A 162 -24.23 17.60 -10.17
CA GLY A 162 -25.18 17.34 -11.27
C GLY A 162 -25.46 18.55 -12.18
N PRO A 163 -26.05 18.35 -13.38
CA PRO A 163 -26.09 19.30 -14.51
C PRO A 163 -26.87 20.61 -14.27
N LEU A 164 -27.37 20.84 -13.06
CA LEU A 164 -28.11 22.03 -12.64
C LEU A 164 -27.37 22.85 -11.57
N GLY A 165 -26.14 22.48 -11.20
CA GLY A 165 -25.31 23.21 -10.25
C GLY A 165 -24.37 24.20 -10.94
N GLY A 166 -24.92 25.35 -11.32
CA GLY A 166 -24.17 26.59 -11.52
C GLY A 166 -24.10 27.41 -10.23
#